data_AF-A0A6I7YRE7-F1
#
_entry.id   AF-A0A6I7YRE7-F1
#
_cell.length_a   1.000
_cell.length_b   1.000
_cell.length_c   1.000
_cell.angle_alpha   90.00
_cell.angle_beta   90.00
_cell.angle_gamma   90.00
#
_symmetry.space_group_name_H-M   'P 1'
#
loop_
_entity.id
_entity.type
_entity.pdbx_description
1 polymer ?
#
loop_
_entity_poly.entity_id
_entity_poly.type
_entity_poly.pdbx_seq_one_letter_code
_entity_poly.pdbx_strand_id
1 'polypeptide(L)'
;MAGHGTDRHPHGADRLCDAGDRVYSRAVRRGRVPRADAESVPCLVELALLHPDPDDMGWLVPTSPQEVMTRLIRGVYEEVSASQTRVGDAVTAFEWYAGLGGRTQTRAEGVAIRVLDGLPRIRAAMDEATEACTDEVLTVQPGGIRREDELSEGLHRALEMRRRGVRMRDLYTHVARHGQGLHNYMEMMEGAAEARTLDEVVERLILFDRKVAFIPANDDRTIALELRHPALVSYLVTVFERLWRLAIPLAAPLPETGIDGITHRERSIAALLAEGHQDAVVAERLGISVRTCRAHIARLSETLGAASRTQLGVRIAQAGLDGPPRSPEPLPVSSPGPESPTVR
;
A
#
# COMPACT_ATOMS: atom_id res chain seq x y z
N MET A 1 -29.39 -33.56 34.01
CA MET A 1 -29.47 -34.61 32.97
C MET A 1 -29.13 -33.98 31.64
N ALA A 2 -28.36 -34.74 30.85
CA ALA A 2 -27.78 -34.53 29.53
C ALA A 2 -28.21 -33.30 28.71
N GLY A 3 -27.20 -32.54 28.26
CA GLY A 3 -27.34 -31.55 27.20
C GLY A 3 -27.51 -32.20 25.83
N HIS A 4 -28.28 -31.53 24.97
CA HIS A 4 -28.24 -31.69 23.53
C HIS A 4 -27.99 -30.31 22.93
N GLY A 5 -26.80 -30.16 22.34
CA GLY A 5 -26.40 -28.96 21.62
C GLY A 5 -27.32 -28.76 20.43
N THR A 6 -27.97 -27.61 20.39
CA THR A 6 -28.65 -27.11 19.20
C THR A 6 -27.63 -26.27 18.44
N ASP A 7 -27.01 -26.88 17.42
CA ASP A 7 -26.42 -26.12 16.32
C ASP A 7 -27.52 -25.22 15.74
N ARG A 8 -27.53 -23.95 16.13
CA ARG A 8 -28.44 -22.93 15.59
C ARG A 8 -28.16 -22.81 14.10
N HIS A 9 -29.06 -23.33 13.26
CA HIS A 9 -29.07 -23.08 11.82
C HIS A 9 -29.35 -21.58 11.56
N PRO A 10 -28.37 -20.72 11.21
CA PRO A 10 -28.64 -19.30 10.97
C PRO A 10 -28.95 -19.16 9.48
N HIS A 11 -30.19 -19.42 9.07
CA HIS A 11 -30.58 -19.50 7.67
C HIS A 11 -31.86 -18.70 7.47
N GLY A 12 -31.96 -17.94 6.38
CA GLY A 12 -33.19 -17.29 5.96
C GLY A 12 -34.07 -18.22 5.11
N ALA A 13 -35.34 -17.85 4.91
CA ALA A 13 -36.25 -18.60 4.05
C ALA A 13 -35.83 -18.60 2.57
N ASP A 14 -34.85 -17.77 2.20
CA ASP A 14 -34.16 -17.71 0.91
C ASP A 14 -33.04 -18.76 0.75
N ARG A 15 -32.59 -19.39 1.85
CA ARG A 15 -31.48 -20.35 1.81
C ARG A 15 -31.55 -21.43 2.90
N LEU A 16 -32.45 -22.41 2.73
CA LEU A 16 -32.57 -23.57 3.62
C LEU A 16 -31.36 -24.50 3.51
N CYS A 17 -31.11 -25.28 4.58
CA CYS A 17 -30.13 -26.37 4.55
C CYS A 17 -30.72 -27.59 3.82
N ASP A 18 -29.87 -28.51 3.39
CA ASP A 18 -30.30 -29.72 2.68
C ASP A 18 -31.32 -30.55 3.49
N ALA A 19 -31.21 -30.56 4.82
CA ALA A 19 -32.19 -31.24 5.68
C ALA A 19 -33.55 -30.51 5.69
N GLY A 20 -33.53 -29.18 5.82
CA GLY A 20 -34.74 -28.34 5.81
C GLY A 20 -35.44 -28.38 4.46
N ASP A 21 -34.69 -28.30 3.36
CA ASP A 21 -35.21 -28.40 2.01
C ASP A 21 -35.93 -29.73 1.77
N ARG A 22 -35.33 -30.84 2.19
CA ARG A 22 -35.95 -32.17 2.06
C ARG A 22 -37.27 -32.29 2.83
N VAL A 23 -37.33 -31.77 4.06
CA VAL A 23 -38.53 -31.84 4.92
C VAL A 23 -39.63 -30.91 4.39
N TYR A 24 -39.29 -29.68 4.02
CA TYR A 24 -40.25 -28.73 3.46
C TYR A 24 -40.79 -29.19 2.10
N SER A 25 -39.92 -29.66 1.19
CA SER A 25 -40.31 -30.24 -0.09
C SER A 25 -41.26 -31.43 0.06
N ARG A 26 -41.03 -32.28 1.07
CA ARG A 26 -41.92 -33.41 1.40
C ARG A 26 -43.27 -32.92 1.91
N ALA A 27 -43.29 -31.92 2.79
CA ALA A 27 -44.51 -31.32 3.30
C ALA A 27 -45.35 -30.69 2.20
N VAL A 28 -44.74 -29.91 1.30
CA VAL A 28 -45.43 -29.30 0.14
C VAL A 28 -46.03 -30.36 -0.77
N ARG A 29 -45.32 -31.47 -1.05
CA ARG A 29 -45.83 -32.56 -1.91
C ARG A 29 -46.96 -33.37 -1.27
N ARG A 30 -46.90 -33.59 0.05
CA ARG A 30 -47.85 -34.47 0.77
C ARG A 30 -48.96 -33.71 1.48
N GLY A 31 -48.92 -32.39 1.50
CA GLY A 31 -49.82 -31.51 2.24
C GLY A 31 -49.53 -31.44 3.74
N ARG A 32 -48.80 -32.40 4.32
CA ARG A 32 -48.39 -32.42 5.74
C ARG A 32 -47.21 -33.36 5.99
N VAL A 33 -46.53 -33.16 7.12
CA VAL A 33 -45.48 -34.06 7.66
C VAL A 33 -45.67 -34.28 9.15
N PRO A 34 -45.27 -35.44 9.71
CA PRO A 34 -45.29 -35.65 11.15
C PRO A 34 -44.38 -34.63 11.86
N ARG A 35 -44.78 -34.18 13.05
CA ARG A 35 -43.98 -33.22 13.83
C ARG A 35 -42.57 -33.72 14.13
N ALA A 36 -42.40 -35.03 14.34
CA ALA A 36 -41.11 -35.68 14.56
C ALA A 36 -40.12 -35.50 13.39
N ASP A 37 -40.62 -35.43 12.15
CA ASP A 37 -39.78 -35.24 10.96
C ASP A 37 -39.13 -33.83 10.94
N ALA A 38 -39.69 -32.86 11.68
CA ALA A 38 -39.20 -31.49 11.75
C ALA A 38 -38.34 -31.18 13.01
N GLU A 39 -38.17 -32.14 13.93
CA GLU A 39 -37.40 -31.93 15.17
C GLU A 39 -35.92 -31.61 14.90
N SER A 40 -35.36 -32.17 13.83
CA SER A 40 -33.99 -31.91 13.38
C SER A 40 -33.82 -30.62 12.58
N VAL A 41 -34.91 -29.91 12.25
CA VAL A 41 -34.92 -28.70 11.41
C VAL A 41 -35.86 -27.63 11.99
N PRO A 42 -35.61 -27.14 13.22
CA PRO A 42 -36.48 -26.19 13.91
C PRO A 42 -36.65 -24.87 13.12
N CYS A 43 -35.68 -24.52 12.28
CA CYS A 43 -35.71 -23.34 11.42
C CYS A 43 -36.95 -23.30 10.49
N LEU A 44 -37.53 -24.45 10.10
CA LEU A 44 -38.74 -24.45 9.27
C LEU A 44 -39.97 -23.90 10.01
N VAL A 45 -40.03 -24.07 11.33
CA VAL A 45 -41.11 -23.52 12.16
C VAL A 45 -40.80 -22.07 12.53
N GLU A 46 -39.54 -21.77 12.86
CA GLU A 46 -39.09 -20.39 13.19
C GLU A 46 -39.27 -19.43 12.01
N LEU A 47 -39.02 -19.89 10.78
CA LEU A 47 -39.23 -19.13 9.54
C LEU A 47 -40.70 -19.19 9.04
N ALA A 48 -41.60 -19.81 9.81
CA ALA A 48 -43.01 -20.01 9.47
C ALA A 48 -43.23 -20.68 8.09
N LEU A 49 -42.35 -21.60 7.71
CA LEU A 49 -42.49 -22.45 6.52
C LEU A 49 -43.32 -23.69 6.83
N LEU A 50 -43.29 -24.17 8.08
CA LEU A 50 -44.18 -25.19 8.62
C LEU A 50 -44.93 -24.62 9.83
N HIS A 51 -46.18 -25.03 9.98
CA HIS A 51 -47.03 -24.64 11.10
C HIS A 51 -47.85 -25.85 11.60
N PRO A 52 -48.21 -25.91 12.90
CA PRO A 52 -49.05 -26.98 13.43
C PRO A 52 -50.37 -27.09 12.68
N ASP A 53 -50.76 -28.32 12.35
CA ASP A 53 -52.09 -28.60 11.83
C ASP A 53 -53.12 -28.39 12.96
N PRO A 54 -54.11 -27.49 12.78
CA PRO A 54 -55.08 -27.18 13.82
C PRO A 54 -56.00 -28.35 14.18
N ASP A 55 -56.18 -29.30 13.25
CA ASP A 55 -57.05 -30.47 13.46
C ASP A 55 -56.30 -31.66 14.07
N ASP A 56 -54.97 -31.70 13.95
CA ASP A 56 -54.11 -32.71 14.56
C ASP A 56 -52.69 -32.17 14.86
N MET A 57 -52.45 -31.81 16.12
CA MET A 57 -51.18 -31.25 16.58
C MET A 57 -49.96 -32.17 16.43
N GLY A 58 -50.18 -33.45 16.08
CA GLY A 58 -49.11 -34.39 15.69
C GLY A 58 -48.54 -34.13 14.29
N TRP A 59 -49.18 -33.28 13.49
CA TRP A 59 -48.79 -32.94 12.12
C TRP A 59 -48.43 -31.47 11.96
N LEU A 60 -47.57 -31.22 10.98
CA LEU A 60 -47.23 -29.90 10.49
C LEU A 60 -47.66 -29.79 9.03
N VAL A 61 -48.34 -28.69 8.72
CA VAL A 61 -48.74 -28.31 7.35
C VAL A 61 -47.75 -27.27 6.80
N PRO A 62 -47.48 -27.25 5.49
CA PRO A 62 -46.59 -26.27 4.88
C PRO A 62 -47.29 -24.96 4.58
N THR A 63 -46.57 -23.85 4.77
CA THR A 63 -46.91 -22.57 4.15
C THR A 63 -46.71 -22.69 2.64
N SER A 64 -47.66 -22.21 1.84
CA SER A 64 -47.59 -22.36 0.38
C SER A 64 -46.35 -21.64 -0.19
N PRO A 65 -45.67 -22.21 -1.22
CA PRO A 65 -44.52 -21.54 -1.83
C PRO A 65 -44.83 -20.13 -2.36
N GLN A 66 -46.07 -19.87 -2.79
CA GLN A 66 -46.51 -18.55 -3.25
C GLN A 66 -46.56 -17.52 -2.10
N GLU A 67 -47.05 -17.94 -0.93
CA GLU A 67 -47.07 -17.12 0.29
C GLU A 67 -45.65 -16.83 0.78
N VAL A 68 -44.77 -17.84 0.78
CA VAL A 68 -43.35 -17.70 1.13
C VAL A 68 -42.65 -16.72 0.20
N MET A 69 -42.84 -16.87 -1.12
CA MET A 69 -42.29 -15.96 -2.14
C MET A 69 -42.76 -14.52 -1.92
N THR A 70 -44.05 -14.31 -1.65
CA THR A 70 -44.61 -12.97 -1.42
C THR A 70 -43.98 -12.29 -0.20
N ARG A 71 -43.75 -13.05 0.88
CA ARG A 71 -43.08 -12.54 2.09
C ARG A 71 -41.61 -12.20 1.83
N LEU A 72 -40.90 -13.04 1.09
CA LEU A 72 -39.50 -12.80 0.72
C LEU A 72 -39.34 -11.54 -0.15
N ILE A 73 -40.18 -11.39 -1.18
CA ILE A 73 -40.16 -10.20 -2.04
C ILE A 73 -40.47 -8.93 -1.24
N ARG A 74 -41.44 -8.99 -0.32
CA ARG A 74 -41.76 -7.86 0.56
C ARG A 74 -40.58 -7.48 1.45
N GLY A 75 -39.88 -8.46 2.04
CA GLY A 75 -38.68 -8.19 2.85
C GLY A 75 -37.58 -7.48 2.05
N VAL A 76 -37.30 -7.94 0.83
CA VAL A 76 -36.35 -7.27 -0.07
C VAL A 76 -36.79 -5.84 -0.39
N TYR A 77 -38.10 -5.61 -0.64
CA TYR A 77 -38.62 -4.28 -0.92
C TYR A 77 -38.49 -3.34 0.29
N GLU A 78 -38.76 -3.83 1.50
CA GLU A 78 -38.59 -3.10 2.75
C GLU A 78 -37.13 -2.71 3.00
N GLU A 79 -36.18 -3.63 2.76
CA GLU A 79 -34.74 -3.35 2.84
C GLU A 79 -34.29 -2.29 1.84
N VAL A 80 -34.73 -2.39 0.58
CA VAL A 80 -34.43 -1.39 -0.45
C VAL A 80 -35.00 -0.04 -0.07
N SER A 81 -36.24 0.02 0.40
CA SER A 81 -36.88 1.26 0.84
C SER A 81 -36.13 1.87 2.02
N ALA A 82 -35.75 1.08 3.02
CA ALA A 82 -34.97 1.57 4.15
C ALA A 82 -33.59 2.11 3.71
N SER A 83 -32.95 1.46 2.74
CA SER A 83 -31.71 1.94 2.14
C SER A 83 -31.90 3.28 1.42
N GLN A 84 -32.99 3.44 0.66
CA GLN A 84 -33.32 4.70 -0.02
C GLN A 84 -33.60 5.84 0.97
N THR A 85 -34.33 5.58 2.06
CA THR A 85 -34.55 6.57 3.11
C THR A 85 -33.23 7.04 3.72
N ARG A 86 -32.30 6.12 4.03
CA ARG A 86 -30.96 6.48 4.54
C ARG A 86 -30.19 7.37 3.57
N VAL A 87 -30.28 7.12 2.26
CA VAL A 87 -29.67 7.99 1.24
C VAL A 87 -30.33 9.37 1.25
N GLY A 88 -31.66 9.44 1.30
CA GLY A 88 -32.41 10.70 1.37
C GLY A 88 -32.05 11.53 2.61
N ASP A 89 -31.94 10.89 3.77
CA ASP A 89 -31.51 11.54 5.01
C ASP A 89 -30.08 12.09 4.91
N ALA A 90 -29.17 11.32 4.28
CA ALA A 90 -27.80 11.76 4.05
C ALA A 90 -27.71 12.95 3.08
N VAL A 91 -28.51 12.96 2.01
CA VAL A 91 -28.61 14.09 1.07
C VAL A 91 -29.17 15.33 1.77
N THR A 92 -30.23 15.16 2.57
CA THR A 92 -30.83 16.27 3.33
C THR A 92 -29.83 16.87 4.33
N ALA A 93 -29.09 16.01 5.04
CA ALA A 93 -28.03 16.46 5.94
C ALA A 93 -26.92 17.21 5.16
N PHE A 94 -26.50 16.69 4.01
CA PHE A 94 -25.53 17.36 3.15
C PHE A 94 -26.01 18.77 2.73
N GLU A 95 -27.23 18.90 2.23
CA GLU A 95 -27.80 20.19 1.81
C GLU A 95 -27.85 21.20 2.95
N TRP A 96 -28.26 20.76 4.14
CA TRP A 96 -28.26 21.59 5.35
C TRP A 96 -26.85 22.11 5.67
N TYR A 97 -25.86 21.21 5.77
CA TYR A 97 -24.49 21.61 6.11
C TYR A 97 -23.81 22.41 4.98
N ALA A 98 -24.12 22.12 3.71
CA ALA A 98 -23.67 22.92 2.58
C ALA A 98 -24.21 24.35 2.65
N GLY A 99 -25.46 24.52 3.11
CA GLY A 99 -26.06 25.83 3.35
C GLY A 99 -25.48 26.60 4.55
N LEU A 100 -24.93 25.89 5.54
CA LEU A 100 -24.21 26.49 6.68
C LEU A 100 -22.80 26.98 6.30
N GLY A 101 -22.22 26.44 5.23
CA GLY A 101 -21.02 26.96 4.60
C GLY A 101 -21.31 28.31 3.96
N GLY A 102 -21.27 29.38 4.77
CA GLY A 102 -21.51 30.74 4.33
C GLY A 102 -20.71 31.11 3.08
N ARG A 103 -21.22 32.11 2.34
CA ARG A 103 -20.72 32.82 1.13
C ARG A 103 -19.24 33.24 1.17
N THR A 104 -18.34 32.33 1.48
CA THR A 104 -16.99 32.36 0.98
C THR A 104 -17.17 31.90 -0.45
N GLN A 105 -17.06 32.82 -1.38
CA GLN A 105 -16.77 32.46 -2.76
C GLN A 105 -15.47 31.66 -2.72
N THR A 106 -15.59 30.35 -2.54
CA THR A 106 -14.60 29.39 -2.98
C THR A 106 -14.62 29.54 -4.50
N ARG A 107 -13.92 30.56 -4.98
CA ARG A 107 -13.21 30.44 -6.25
C ARG A 107 -12.58 29.06 -6.18
N ALA A 108 -12.78 28.27 -7.22
CA ALA A 108 -12.32 26.90 -7.36
C ALA A 108 -10.78 26.78 -7.34
N GLU A 109 -10.16 27.33 -6.30
CA GLU A 109 -8.80 27.10 -5.85
C GLU A 109 -8.96 26.13 -4.69
N GLY A 110 -9.13 24.85 -5.06
CA GLY A 110 -9.27 23.75 -4.12
C GLY A 110 -8.17 23.84 -3.07
N VAL A 111 -8.52 23.48 -1.83
CA VAL A 111 -7.62 23.53 -0.67
C VAL A 111 -6.23 23.01 -1.07
N ALA A 112 -5.26 23.92 -1.11
CA ALA A 112 -3.90 23.67 -1.55
C ALA A 112 -3.23 22.47 -0.85
N ILE A 113 -3.63 22.22 0.41
CA ILE A 113 -3.12 21.19 1.31
C ILE A 113 -4.30 20.57 2.05
N ARG A 114 -4.56 19.29 1.84
CA ARG A 114 -5.61 18.53 2.53
C ARG A 114 -4.96 17.52 3.48
N VAL A 115 -5.37 17.53 4.75
CA VAL A 115 -4.96 16.52 5.74
C VAL A 115 -5.87 15.30 5.63
N LEU A 116 -5.27 14.13 5.47
CA LEU A 116 -5.93 12.84 5.37
C LEU A 116 -5.61 12.02 6.61
N ASP A 117 -6.58 11.94 7.51
CA ASP A 117 -6.47 11.16 8.76
C ASP A 117 -7.12 9.78 8.59
N GLY A 118 -6.29 8.75 8.73
CA GLY A 118 -6.67 7.34 8.68
C GLY A 118 -6.43 6.68 7.32
N LEU A 119 -6.01 5.41 7.36
CA LEU A 119 -5.74 4.60 6.17
C LEU A 119 -6.89 4.55 5.14
N PRO A 120 -8.20 4.50 5.52
CA PRO A 120 -9.28 4.52 4.54
C PRO A 120 -9.32 5.81 3.71
N ARG A 121 -9.10 6.97 4.34
CA ARG A 121 -9.11 8.27 3.64
C ARG A 121 -7.89 8.43 2.74
N ILE A 122 -6.72 8.03 3.23
CA ILE A 122 -5.48 8.03 2.44
C ILE A 122 -5.66 7.14 1.20
N ARG A 123 -6.19 5.92 1.38
CA ARG A 123 -6.44 5.00 0.27
C ARG A 123 -7.40 5.59 -0.75
N ALA A 124 -8.56 6.08 -0.32
CA ALA A 124 -9.56 6.67 -1.23
C ALA A 124 -9.00 7.86 -2.03
N ALA A 125 -8.24 8.77 -1.40
CA ALA A 125 -7.64 9.89 -2.10
C ALA A 125 -6.56 9.45 -3.10
N MET A 126 -5.79 8.40 -2.77
CA MET A 126 -4.81 7.81 -3.67
C MET A 126 -5.45 7.03 -4.83
N ASP A 127 -6.61 6.40 -4.61
CA ASP A 127 -7.40 5.73 -5.66
C ASP A 127 -7.93 6.78 -6.64
N GLU A 128 -8.52 7.87 -6.14
CA GLU A 128 -8.96 9.01 -6.96
C GLU A 128 -7.80 9.59 -7.80
N ALA A 129 -6.64 9.79 -7.19
CA ALA A 129 -5.45 10.28 -7.91
C ALA A 129 -4.94 9.25 -8.95
N THR A 130 -5.04 7.95 -8.64
CA THR A 130 -4.71 6.87 -9.57
C THR A 130 -5.66 6.87 -10.76
N GLU A 131 -6.97 6.95 -10.54
CA GLU A 131 -8.00 7.01 -11.58
C GLU A 131 -7.81 8.23 -12.49
N ALA A 132 -7.47 9.39 -11.91
CA ALA A 132 -7.25 10.63 -12.66
C ALA A 132 -5.88 10.71 -13.38
N CYS A 133 -4.93 9.83 -13.05
CA CYS A 133 -3.57 9.85 -13.60
C CYS A 133 -3.53 9.37 -15.05
N THR A 134 -2.78 10.10 -15.88
CA THR A 134 -2.73 9.91 -17.34
C THR A 134 -1.31 9.81 -17.90
N ASP A 135 -0.33 10.43 -17.25
CA ASP A 135 1.01 10.63 -17.83
C ASP A 135 2.09 9.86 -17.07
N GLU A 136 2.27 10.17 -15.77
CA GLU A 136 3.34 9.56 -14.98
C GLU A 136 3.06 9.56 -13.47
N VAL A 137 3.70 8.59 -12.79
CA VAL A 137 3.79 8.52 -11.34
C VAL A 137 5.24 8.48 -10.90
N LEU A 138 5.59 9.33 -9.92
CA LEU A 138 6.92 9.42 -9.34
C LEU A 138 6.83 9.05 -7.87
N THR A 139 7.62 8.07 -7.41
CA THR A 139 7.58 7.65 -6.01
C THR A 139 8.95 7.60 -5.35
N VAL A 140 9.00 7.98 -4.08
CA VAL A 140 10.13 7.72 -3.17
C VAL A 140 9.64 6.76 -2.10
N GLN A 141 10.33 5.63 -1.98
CA GLN A 141 9.94 4.50 -1.15
C GLN A 141 11.06 4.20 -0.13
N PRO A 142 11.06 4.89 1.03
CA PRO A 142 11.94 4.57 2.15
C PRO A 142 11.58 3.23 2.80
N GLY A 143 12.46 2.73 3.67
CA GLY A 143 12.17 1.59 4.55
C GLY A 143 12.83 0.25 4.19
N GLY A 144 13.77 0.22 3.25
CA GLY A 144 14.56 -0.98 2.96
C GLY A 144 13.83 -2.01 2.08
N ILE A 145 13.96 -3.30 2.42
CA ILE A 145 13.28 -4.38 1.69
C ILE A 145 11.77 -4.27 1.95
N ARG A 146 11.02 -4.01 0.90
CA ARG A 146 9.56 -3.93 0.94
C ARG A 146 8.96 -5.29 1.26
N ARG A 147 7.96 -5.30 2.14
CA ARG A 147 7.22 -6.51 2.48
C ARG A 147 6.22 -6.85 1.37
N GLU A 148 5.87 -8.13 1.26
CA GLU A 148 5.01 -8.62 0.18
C GLU A 148 3.59 -8.03 0.23
N ASP A 149 3.05 -7.80 1.41
CA ASP A 149 1.76 -7.14 1.64
C ASP A 149 1.79 -5.68 1.15
N GLU A 150 2.84 -4.93 1.46
CA GLU A 150 3.01 -3.55 1.00
C GLU A 150 3.18 -3.43 -0.51
N LEU A 151 3.80 -4.44 -1.14
CA LEU A 151 3.93 -4.50 -2.60
C LEU A 151 2.60 -4.88 -3.24
N SER A 152 1.86 -5.82 -2.66
CA SER A 152 0.56 -6.28 -3.15
C SER A 152 -0.49 -5.17 -3.15
N GLU A 153 -0.53 -4.33 -2.11
CA GLU A 153 -1.44 -3.19 -2.04
C GLU A 153 -1.17 -2.17 -3.17
N GLY A 154 0.10 -1.87 -3.44
CA GLY A 154 0.50 -0.99 -4.54
C GLY A 154 0.32 -1.62 -5.93
N LEU A 155 0.45 -2.95 -6.03
CA LEU A 155 0.46 -3.68 -7.29
C LEU A 155 -0.85 -3.53 -8.07
N HIS A 156 -2.01 -3.56 -7.40
CA HIS A 156 -3.30 -3.41 -8.09
C HIS A 156 -3.38 -2.07 -8.86
N ARG A 157 -2.99 -0.98 -8.19
CA ARG A 157 -2.94 0.36 -8.79
C ARG A 157 -1.90 0.45 -9.91
N ALA A 158 -0.71 -0.12 -9.69
CA ALA A 158 0.36 -0.12 -10.68
C ALA A 158 -0.04 -0.86 -11.96
N LEU A 159 -0.71 -2.02 -11.84
CA LEU A 159 -1.20 -2.78 -13.01
C LEU A 159 -2.28 -2.02 -13.78
N GLU A 160 -3.18 -1.33 -13.08
CA GLU A 160 -4.18 -0.48 -13.74
C GLU A 160 -3.53 0.71 -14.47
N MET A 161 -2.55 1.37 -13.85
CA MET A 161 -1.78 2.44 -14.48
C MET A 161 -0.97 1.93 -15.68
N ARG A 162 -0.36 0.74 -15.57
CA ARG A 162 0.32 0.04 -16.67
C ARG A 162 -0.62 -0.18 -17.85
N ARG A 163 -1.83 -0.69 -17.61
CA ARG A 163 -2.84 -0.94 -18.65
C ARG A 163 -3.21 0.34 -19.41
N ARG A 164 -3.16 1.50 -18.74
CA ARG A 164 -3.43 2.82 -19.32
C ARG A 164 -2.20 3.48 -19.96
N GLY A 165 -1.02 2.84 -19.89
CA GLY A 165 0.22 3.36 -20.47
C GLY A 165 0.91 4.46 -19.64
N VAL A 166 0.55 4.60 -18.36
CA VAL A 166 1.16 5.55 -17.43
C VAL A 166 2.60 5.09 -17.12
N ARG A 167 3.56 6.02 -17.17
CA ARG A 167 4.97 5.72 -16.83
C ARG A 167 5.22 5.84 -15.34
N MET A 168 5.95 4.91 -14.76
CA MET A 168 6.27 4.90 -13.33
C MET A 168 7.78 5.03 -13.11
N ARG A 169 8.19 5.88 -12.17
CA ARG A 169 9.59 6.03 -11.73
C ARG A 169 9.66 5.95 -10.21
N ASP A 170 10.35 4.93 -9.73
CA ASP A 170 10.42 4.59 -8.31
C ASP A 170 11.85 4.70 -7.75
N LEU A 171 12.00 5.45 -6.67
CA LEU A 171 13.24 5.58 -5.91
C LEU A 171 13.19 4.75 -4.63
N TYR A 172 14.20 3.90 -4.44
CA TYR A 172 14.36 3.07 -3.25
C TYR A 172 15.73 3.29 -2.59
N THR A 173 15.93 2.74 -1.38
CA THR A 173 17.27 2.57 -0.83
C THR A 173 17.98 1.38 -1.50
N HIS A 174 19.31 1.36 -1.51
CA HIS A 174 20.12 0.24 -2.07
C HIS A 174 19.80 -1.11 -1.43
N VAL A 175 19.27 -1.12 -0.21
CA VAL A 175 18.86 -2.34 0.49
C VAL A 175 17.73 -3.07 -0.24
N ALA A 176 16.84 -2.33 -0.91
CA ALA A 176 15.72 -2.90 -1.66
C ALA A 176 16.17 -3.81 -2.80
N ARG A 177 17.42 -3.66 -3.30
CA ARG A 177 18.02 -4.49 -4.35
C ARG A 177 18.09 -5.98 -4.00
N HIS A 178 18.06 -6.30 -2.71
CA HIS A 178 18.11 -7.69 -2.23
C HIS A 178 16.71 -8.30 -1.98
N GLY A 179 15.64 -7.53 -2.20
CA GLY A 179 14.27 -8.00 -2.01
C GLY A 179 13.72 -8.66 -3.27
N GLN A 180 13.42 -9.96 -3.21
CA GLN A 180 12.83 -10.69 -4.35
C GLN A 180 11.50 -10.09 -4.81
N GLY A 181 10.68 -9.59 -3.87
CA GLY A 181 9.41 -8.95 -4.20
C GLY A 181 9.56 -7.74 -5.13
N LEU A 182 10.62 -6.94 -4.98
CA LEU A 182 10.86 -5.80 -5.88
C LEU A 182 11.22 -6.27 -7.29
N HIS A 183 12.05 -7.32 -7.41
CA HIS A 183 12.40 -7.90 -8.71
C HIS A 183 11.16 -8.46 -9.42
N ASN A 184 10.33 -9.21 -8.71
CA ASN A 184 9.06 -9.73 -9.24
C ASN A 184 8.14 -8.59 -9.69
N TYR A 185 8.01 -7.54 -8.88
CA TYR A 185 7.24 -6.35 -9.25
C TYR A 185 7.75 -5.72 -10.54
N MET A 186 9.07 -5.51 -10.67
CA MET A 186 9.68 -4.94 -11.88
C MET A 186 9.44 -5.80 -13.13
N GLU A 187 9.52 -7.14 -12.99
CA GLU A 187 9.22 -8.08 -14.06
C GLU A 187 7.75 -7.96 -14.51
N MET A 188 6.81 -7.92 -13.54
CA MET A 188 5.38 -7.72 -13.81
C MET A 188 5.06 -6.37 -14.46
N MET A 189 5.92 -5.36 -14.33
CA MET A 189 5.68 -4.06 -14.94
C MET A 189 6.14 -3.98 -16.40
N GLU A 190 6.93 -4.94 -16.90
CA GLU A 190 7.38 -5.06 -18.30
C GLU A 190 7.83 -3.72 -18.92
N GLY A 191 8.63 -2.94 -18.17
CA GLY A 191 9.17 -1.65 -18.62
C GLY A 191 8.25 -0.44 -18.45
N ALA A 192 7.01 -0.61 -17.97
CA ALA A 192 6.16 0.53 -17.59
C ALA A 192 6.62 1.23 -16.30
N ALA A 193 7.44 0.54 -15.50
CA ALA A 193 8.08 1.09 -14.30
C ALA A 193 9.60 1.02 -14.40
N GLU A 194 10.27 2.10 -14.00
CA GLU A 194 11.72 2.17 -13.82
C GLU A 194 12.03 2.31 -12.32
N ALA A 195 12.96 1.50 -11.81
CA ALA A 195 13.46 1.64 -10.45
C ALA A 195 14.92 2.11 -10.43
N ARG A 196 15.20 3.08 -9.57
CA ARG A 196 16.56 3.50 -9.21
C ARG A 196 16.72 3.50 -7.69
N THR A 197 17.96 3.50 -7.24
CA THR A 197 18.28 3.39 -5.82
C THR A 197 19.38 4.34 -5.37
N LEU A 198 19.31 4.78 -4.12
CA LEU A 198 20.32 5.59 -3.42
C LEU A 198 20.71 4.94 -2.09
N ASP A 199 21.79 5.42 -1.45
CA ASP A 199 22.11 5.02 -0.06
C ASP A 199 21.01 5.47 0.90
N GLU A 200 20.64 6.74 0.79
CA GLU A 200 19.62 7.42 1.59
C GLU A 200 18.57 8.03 0.68
N VAL A 201 17.31 7.95 1.08
CA VAL A 201 16.18 8.61 0.40
C VAL A 201 15.41 9.45 1.42
N VAL A 202 14.69 10.46 0.91
CA VAL A 202 13.76 11.23 1.72
C VAL A 202 12.58 10.38 2.18
N GLU A 203 11.78 10.92 3.10
CA GLU A 203 10.53 10.29 3.51
C GLU A 203 9.58 10.07 2.31
N ARG A 204 8.62 9.16 2.48
CA ARG A 204 7.76 8.69 1.39
C ARG A 204 7.12 9.87 0.63
N LEU A 205 7.22 9.82 -0.69
CA LEU A 205 6.64 10.81 -1.60
C LEU A 205 5.97 10.08 -2.74
N ILE A 206 4.74 10.45 -3.09
CA ILE A 206 4.05 9.93 -4.27
C ILE A 206 3.46 11.09 -5.06
N LEU A 207 3.78 11.19 -6.34
CA LEU A 207 3.35 12.25 -7.25
C LEU A 207 2.59 11.65 -8.43
N PHE A 208 1.44 12.21 -8.77
CA PHE A 208 0.68 11.84 -9.96
C PHE A 208 0.61 13.04 -10.92
N ASP A 209 0.97 12.83 -12.19
CA ASP A 209 0.92 13.79 -13.31
C ASP A 209 1.55 15.16 -13.00
N ARG A 210 2.44 15.25 -12.00
CA ARG A 210 2.96 16.52 -11.47
C ARG A 210 1.86 17.50 -11.03
N LYS A 211 0.69 17.00 -10.65
CA LYS A 211 -0.49 17.79 -10.24
C LYS A 211 -0.88 17.59 -8.78
N VAL A 212 -0.63 16.40 -8.25
CA VAL A 212 -0.93 16.05 -6.85
C VAL A 212 0.24 15.30 -6.24
N ALA A 213 0.57 15.62 -4.99
CA ALA A 213 1.58 14.94 -4.20
C ALA A 213 1.00 14.43 -2.88
N PHE A 214 1.51 13.29 -2.41
CA PHE A 214 1.20 12.72 -1.11
C PHE A 214 2.48 12.55 -0.30
N ILE A 215 2.47 13.03 0.94
CA ILE A 215 3.55 12.87 1.91
C ILE A 215 2.97 12.47 3.28
N PRO A 216 3.66 11.62 4.08
CA PRO A 216 3.27 11.36 5.46
C PRO A 216 3.28 12.64 6.30
N ALA A 217 2.38 12.71 7.29
CA ALA A 217 2.36 13.74 8.32
C ALA A 217 2.78 13.20 9.70
N ASN A 218 3.01 11.88 9.82
CA ASN A 218 3.49 11.20 11.02
C ASN A 218 4.27 9.91 10.68
N ASP A 219 5.05 9.42 11.64
CA ASP A 219 6.02 8.32 11.45
C ASP A 219 5.36 6.97 11.13
N ASP A 220 4.19 6.69 11.72
CA ASP A 220 3.44 5.46 11.46
C ASP A 220 2.65 5.50 10.14
N ARG A 221 2.70 6.63 9.43
CA ARG A 221 2.06 6.88 8.14
C ARG A 221 0.53 6.68 8.15
N THR A 222 -0.11 6.89 9.31
CA THR A 222 -1.57 6.88 9.45
C THR A 222 -2.22 8.21 9.09
N ILE A 223 -1.43 9.29 8.99
CA ILE A 223 -1.85 10.62 8.53
C ILE A 223 -0.99 11.01 7.33
N ALA A 224 -1.62 11.55 6.27
CA ALA A 224 -0.93 12.06 5.09
C ALA A 224 -1.42 13.46 4.71
N LEU A 225 -0.56 14.22 4.03
CA LEU A 225 -0.92 15.45 3.35
C LEU A 225 -1.07 15.17 1.85
N GLU A 226 -2.21 15.58 1.30
CA GLU A 226 -2.40 15.72 -0.14
C GLU A 226 -2.18 17.17 -0.55
N LEU A 227 -1.25 17.38 -1.48
CA LEU A 227 -0.80 18.69 -1.91
C LEU A 227 -1.19 18.88 -3.38
N ARG A 228 -1.96 19.94 -3.66
CA ARG A 228 -2.37 20.32 -5.04
C ARG A 228 -1.91 21.70 -5.45
N HIS A 229 -1.24 22.44 -4.57
CA HIS A 229 -0.70 23.76 -4.92
C HIS A 229 0.43 23.62 -5.96
N PRO A 230 0.31 24.25 -7.15
CA PRO A 230 1.26 24.07 -8.25
C PRO A 230 2.72 24.34 -7.84
N ALA A 231 2.98 25.37 -7.04
CA ALA A 231 4.34 25.68 -6.58
C ALA A 231 4.93 24.60 -5.65
N LEU A 232 4.12 24.00 -4.77
CA LEU A 232 4.59 22.95 -3.86
C LEU A 232 4.85 21.66 -4.62
N VAL A 233 3.93 21.29 -5.53
CA VAL A 233 4.10 20.10 -6.36
C VAL A 233 5.30 20.26 -7.29
N SER A 234 5.48 21.42 -7.93
CA SER A 234 6.66 21.71 -8.76
C SER A 234 7.97 21.63 -7.98
N TYR A 235 7.97 22.08 -6.71
CA TYR A 235 9.13 21.96 -5.85
C TYR A 235 9.45 20.47 -5.54
N LEU A 236 8.44 19.68 -5.17
CA LEU A 236 8.60 18.25 -4.89
C LEU A 236 9.05 17.45 -6.12
N VAL A 237 8.52 17.77 -7.31
CA VAL A 237 9.00 17.21 -8.58
C VAL A 237 10.47 17.57 -8.80
N THR A 238 10.88 18.81 -8.51
CA THR A 238 12.29 19.23 -8.64
C THR A 238 13.20 18.45 -7.70
N VAL A 239 12.78 18.22 -6.45
CA VAL A 239 13.49 17.38 -5.48
C VAL A 239 13.61 15.95 -6.00
N PHE A 240 12.50 15.35 -6.46
CA PHE A 240 12.50 14.02 -7.05
C PHE A 240 13.49 13.91 -8.22
N GLU A 241 13.43 14.82 -9.20
CA GLU A 241 14.28 14.78 -10.38
C GLU A 241 15.77 14.93 -10.03
N ARG A 242 16.10 15.69 -8.97
CA ARG A 242 17.47 15.76 -8.45
C ARG A 242 17.92 14.42 -7.89
N LEU A 243 17.11 13.79 -7.05
CA LEU A 243 17.40 12.45 -6.49
C LEU A 243 17.49 11.40 -7.60
N TRP A 244 16.59 11.45 -8.59
CA TRP A 244 16.56 10.54 -9.74
C TRP A 244 17.85 10.55 -10.55
N ARG A 245 18.46 11.73 -10.74
CA ARG A 245 19.74 11.88 -11.44
C ARG A 245 20.92 11.32 -10.65
N LEU A 246 20.87 11.38 -9.33
CA LEU A 246 21.90 10.83 -8.44
C LEU A 246 21.76 9.32 -8.27
N ALA A 247 20.55 8.78 -8.47
CA ALA A 247 20.23 7.39 -8.21
C ALA A 247 20.76 6.45 -9.29
N ILE A 248 21.16 5.25 -8.85
CA ILE A 248 21.71 4.19 -9.71
C ILE A 248 20.57 3.27 -10.15
N PRO A 249 20.44 2.93 -11.46
CA PRO A 249 19.46 1.97 -11.95
C PRO A 249 19.48 0.64 -11.19
N LEU A 250 18.31 0.09 -10.88
CA LEU A 250 18.17 -1.13 -10.09
C LEU A 250 18.95 -2.32 -10.68
N ALA A 251 18.97 -2.45 -12.01
CA ALA A 251 19.68 -3.52 -12.70
C ALA A 251 21.19 -3.25 -12.88
N ALA A 252 21.65 -2.02 -12.65
CA ALA A 252 23.08 -1.69 -12.76
C ALA A 252 23.84 -2.08 -11.49
N PRO A 253 25.09 -2.55 -11.59
CA PRO A 253 25.93 -2.81 -10.42
C PRO A 253 26.22 -1.52 -9.65
N LEU A 254 26.42 -1.63 -8.34
CA LEU A 254 26.88 -0.48 -7.54
C LEU A 254 28.36 -0.20 -7.85
N PRO A 255 28.78 1.08 -7.85
CA PRO A 255 30.17 1.45 -8.03
C PRO A 255 31.08 0.78 -7.01
N GLU A 256 32.25 0.35 -7.46
CA GLU A 256 33.31 -0.10 -6.56
C GLU A 256 33.82 1.08 -5.73
N THR A 257 34.23 0.80 -4.50
CA THR A 257 34.74 1.83 -3.58
C THR A 257 36.19 2.22 -3.89
N GLY A 258 36.90 1.45 -4.72
CA GLY A 258 38.32 1.60 -4.98
C GLY A 258 39.22 1.17 -3.80
N ILE A 259 38.63 0.64 -2.72
CA ILE A 259 39.37 0.09 -1.58
C ILE A 259 38.99 -1.39 -1.44
N ASP A 260 40.01 -2.24 -1.57
CA ASP A 260 39.81 -3.69 -1.50
C ASP A 260 39.23 -4.10 -0.13
N GLY A 261 38.26 -5.02 -0.16
CA GLY A 261 37.56 -5.49 1.04
C GLY A 261 36.53 -4.53 1.66
N ILE A 262 36.25 -3.35 1.06
CA ILE A 262 35.21 -2.43 1.55
C ILE A 262 34.07 -2.32 0.53
N THR A 263 32.89 -2.78 0.92
CA THR A 263 31.69 -2.70 0.07
C THR A 263 31.15 -1.27 -0.02
N HIS A 264 30.34 -0.98 -1.05
CA HIS A 264 29.65 0.31 -1.17
C HIS A 264 28.87 0.67 0.10
N ARG A 265 28.14 -0.32 0.68
CA ARG A 265 27.38 -0.11 1.92
C ARG A 265 28.27 0.23 3.10
N GLU A 266 29.43 -0.42 3.24
CA GLU A 266 30.38 -0.10 4.31
C GLU A 266 31.00 1.28 4.14
N ARG A 267 31.21 1.75 2.89
CA ARG A 267 31.59 3.13 2.62
C ARG A 267 30.52 4.13 3.06
N SER A 268 29.25 3.86 2.76
CA SER A 268 28.13 4.73 3.20
C SER A 268 28.01 4.75 4.72
N ILE A 269 28.19 3.60 5.39
CA ILE A 269 28.27 3.52 6.85
C ILE A 269 29.46 4.33 7.37
N ALA A 270 30.63 4.21 6.75
CA ALA A 270 31.84 4.93 7.16
C ALA A 270 31.63 6.45 7.09
N ALA A 271 31.03 6.97 6.03
CA ALA A 271 30.71 8.38 5.88
C ALA A 271 29.78 8.88 7.00
N LEU A 272 28.68 8.15 7.27
CA LEU A 272 27.75 8.51 8.34
C LEU A 272 28.38 8.42 9.76
N LEU A 273 29.32 7.48 9.96
CA LEU A 273 30.09 7.41 11.20
C LEU A 273 31.03 8.60 11.35
N ALA A 274 31.65 9.07 10.26
CA ALA A 274 32.51 10.25 10.25
C ALA A 274 31.73 11.54 10.55
N GLU A 275 30.45 11.62 10.15
CA GLU A 275 29.51 12.67 10.55
C GLU A 275 29.11 12.62 12.04
N GLY A 276 29.48 11.56 12.76
CA GLY A 276 29.21 11.39 14.18
C GLY A 276 27.86 10.73 14.50
N HIS A 277 27.18 10.15 13.51
CA HIS A 277 25.91 9.47 13.73
C HIS A 277 26.07 8.19 14.58
N GLN A 278 25.05 7.92 15.40
CA GLN A 278 24.93 6.65 16.15
C GLN A 278 24.37 5.54 15.27
N ASP A 279 24.68 4.29 15.60
CA ASP A 279 24.29 3.11 14.81
C ASP A 279 22.78 3.06 14.49
N ALA A 280 21.92 3.52 15.40
CA ALA A 280 20.47 3.57 15.18
C ALA A 280 20.09 4.51 14.03
N VAL A 281 20.68 5.70 14.00
CA VAL A 281 20.46 6.72 12.96
C VAL A 281 21.05 6.25 11.62
N VAL A 282 22.23 5.64 11.65
CA VAL A 282 22.85 5.05 10.44
C VAL A 282 21.97 3.95 9.86
N ALA A 283 21.46 3.07 10.72
CA ALA A 283 20.60 1.97 10.30
C ALA A 283 19.28 2.47 9.68
N GLU A 284 18.63 3.45 10.32
CA GLU A 284 17.41 4.07 9.84
C GLU A 284 17.59 4.72 8.46
N ARG A 285 18.62 5.57 8.32
CA ARG A 285 18.94 6.28 7.06
C ARG A 285 19.20 5.34 5.89
N LEU A 286 19.93 4.26 6.13
CA LEU A 286 20.25 3.26 5.11
C LEU A 286 19.12 2.23 4.89
N GLY A 287 18.05 2.25 5.70
CA GLY A 287 16.96 1.30 5.63
C GLY A 287 17.38 -0.14 5.98
N ILE A 288 18.26 -0.32 6.97
CA ILE A 288 18.68 -1.61 7.51
C ILE A 288 18.36 -1.75 9.00
N SER A 289 18.40 -2.97 9.53
CA SER A 289 18.31 -3.16 10.98
C SER A 289 19.58 -2.68 11.70
N VAL A 290 19.45 -2.22 12.94
CA VAL A 290 20.61 -1.85 13.80
C VAL A 290 21.60 -3.01 13.94
N ARG A 291 21.10 -4.25 14.02
CA ARG A 291 21.93 -5.46 14.05
C ARG A 291 22.77 -5.58 12.78
N THR A 292 22.16 -5.41 11.61
CA THR A 292 22.85 -5.44 10.31
C THR A 292 23.88 -4.32 10.22
N CYS A 293 23.54 -3.11 10.65
CA CYS A 293 24.48 -1.98 10.69
C CYS A 293 25.71 -2.32 11.54
N ARG A 294 25.52 -2.81 12.76
CA ARG A 294 26.62 -3.21 13.65
C ARG A 294 27.52 -4.29 13.06
N ALA A 295 26.94 -5.25 12.34
CA ALA A 295 27.72 -6.30 11.66
C ALA A 295 28.61 -5.73 10.54
N HIS A 296 28.15 -4.72 9.80
CA HIS A 296 28.98 -4.01 8.83
C HIS A 296 30.06 -3.16 9.53
N ILE A 297 29.73 -2.48 10.63
CA ILE A 297 30.72 -1.70 11.41
C ILE A 297 31.84 -2.59 11.97
N ALA A 298 31.50 -3.80 12.45
CA ALA A 298 32.48 -4.77 12.92
C ALA A 298 33.44 -5.19 11.80
N ARG A 299 32.91 -5.56 10.62
CA ARG A 299 33.74 -5.89 9.45
C ARG A 299 34.59 -4.71 8.99
N LEU A 300 34.04 -3.50 8.97
CA LEU A 300 34.79 -2.29 8.63
C LEU A 300 35.94 -2.05 9.63
N SER A 301 35.72 -2.31 10.92
CA SER A 301 36.76 -2.22 11.96
C SER A 301 37.87 -3.25 11.77
N GLU A 302 37.52 -4.49 11.42
CA GLU A 302 38.48 -5.55 11.09
C GLU A 302 39.32 -5.17 9.86
N THR A 303 38.67 -4.78 8.77
CA THR A 303 39.33 -4.38 7.51
C THR A 303 40.27 -3.19 7.72
N LEU A 304 39.88 -2.20 8.52
CA LEU A 304 40.67 -1.01 8.78
C LEU A 304 41.63 -1.14 9.98
N GLY A 305 41.67 -2.30 10.65
CA GLY A 305 42.53 -2.55 11.81
C GLY A 305 42.27 -1.59 12.98
N ALA A 306 40.99 -1.36 13.30
CA ALA A 306 40.56 -0.52 14.40
C ALA A 306 40.03 -1.35 15.58
N ALA A 307 40.58 -1.11 16.78
CA ALA A 307 40.20 -1.81 18.01
C ALA A 307 39.11 -1.07 18.83
N SER A 308 38.79 0.18 18.47
CA SER A 308 37.75 0.97 19.12
C SER A 308 37.01 1.84 18.11
N ARG A 309 35.81 2.29 18.45
CA ARG A 309 35.01 3.20 17.60
C ARG A 309 35.75 4.50 17.29
N THR A 310 36.45 5.06 18.27
CA THR A 310 37.23 6.29 18.07
C THR A 310 38.38 6.04 17.10
N GLN A 311 39.08 4.90 17.24
CA GLN A 311 40.13 4.51 16.31
C GLN A 311 39.57 4.26 14.90
N LEU A 312 38.39 3.64 14.80
CA LEU A 312 37.71 3.42 13.53
C LEU A 312 37.44 4.74 12.80
N GLY A 313 36.93 5.76 13.51
CA GLY A 313 36.72 7.09 12.93
C GLY A 313 37.99 7.70 12.37
N VAL A 314 39.12 7.59 13.09
CA VAL A 314 40.43 8.06 12.60
C VAL A 314 40.87 7.30 11.34
N ARG A 315 40.67 5.97 11.31
CA ARG A 315 41.01 5.15 10.14
C ARG A 315 40.14 5.46 8.91
N ILE A 316 38.84 5.72 9.12
CA ILE A 316 37.91 6.14 8.07
C ILE A 316 38.40 7.43 7.40
N ALA A 317 38.78 8.43 8.19
CA ALA A 317 39.32 9.68 7.67
C ALA A 317 40.67 9.48 6.94
N GLN A 318 41.58 8.69 7.50
CA GLN A 318 42.86 8.36 6.86
C GLN A 318 42.69 7.63 5.51
N ALA A 319 41.66 6.80 5.39
CA ALA A 319 41.33 6.06 4.17
C ALA A 319 40.50 6.89 3.16
N GLY A 320 40.11 8.12 3.48
CA GLY A 320 39.26 8.96 2.61
C GLY A 320 37.83 8.42 2.43
N LEU A 321 37.30 7.76 3.45
CA LEU A 321 35.95 7.17 3.50
C LEU A 321 34.94 8.06 4.23
N ASP A 322 35.34 9.29 4.59
CA ASP A 322 34.61 10.28 5.36
C ASP A 322 33.68 11.17 4.51
N GLY A 323 33.56 10.90 3.20
CA GLY A 323 32.69 11.63 2.29
C GLY A 323 32.04 10.74 1.22
N PRO A 324 31.08 11.27 0.44
CA PRO A 324 30.43 10.54 -0.63
C PRO A 324 31.47 9.98 -1.62
N PRO A 325 31.21 8.82 -2.26
CA PRO A 325 32.13 8.25 -3.23
C PRO A 325 32.51 9.31 -4.27
N ARG A 326 33.79 9.66 -4.33
CA ARG A 326 34.30 10.59 -5.34
C ARG A 326 33.94 10.03 -6.70
N SER A 327 33.20 10.79 -7.51
CA SER A 327 33.06 10.47 -8.92
C SER A 327 34.48 10.33 -9.50
N PRO A 328 34.75 9.33 -10.37
CA PRO A 328 36.05 9.23 -11.00
C PRO A 328 36.33 10.57 -11.69
N GLU A 329 37.44 11.19 -11.30
CA GLU A 329 37.93 12.43 -11.89
C GLU A 329 38.01 12.20 -13.41
N PRO A 330 37.38 13.06 -14.25
CA PRO A 330 37.51 12.90 -15.68
C PRO A 330 39.00 12.92 -16.01
N LEU A 331 39.48 11.84 -16.63
CA LEU A 331 40.87 11.73 -17.10
C LEU A 331 41.27 13.06 -17.75
N PRO A 332 42.43 13.65 -17.41
CA PRO A 332 42.84 14.90 -18.01
C PRO A 332 42.84 14.73 -19.52
N VAL A 333 41.97 15.48 -20.19
CA VAL A 333 41.91 15.56 -21.64
C VAL A 333 43.30 16.01 -22.08
N SER A 334 44.08 15.07 -22.62
CA SER A 334 45.34 15.40 -23.26
C SER A 334 45.02 16.37 -24.39
N SER A 335 45.36 17.64 -24.16
CA SER A 335 45.28 18.66 -25.19
C SER A 335 46.18 18.22 -26.35
N PRO A 336 45.70 18.23 -27.60
CA PRO A 336 46.58 17.95 -28.73
C PRO A 336 47.71 18.98 -28.73
N GLY A 337 48.95 18.49 -28.68
CA GLY A 337 50.13 19.34 -28.75
C GLY A 337 50.15 20.16 -30.05
N PRO A 338 50.79 21.34 -30.04
CA PRO A 338 50.80 22.22 -31.20
C PRO A 338 51.47 21.52 -32.39
N GLU A 339 50.74 21.43 -33.51
CA GLU A 339 51.27 20.94 -34.78
C GLU A 339 52.51 21.75 -35.16
N SER A 340 53.61 21.02 -35.40
CA SER A 340 54.84 21.60 -35.95
C SER A 340 54.62 21.94 -37.43
N PRO A 341 55.03 23.14 -37.89
CA PRO A 341 54.85 23.52 -39.28
C PRO A 341 55.79 22.70 -40.17
N THR A 342 55.22 21.97 -41.11
CA THR A 342 55.95 21.18 -42.10
C THR A 342 56.64 22.11 -43.08
N VAL A 343 57.96 21.96 -43.20
CA VAL A 343 58.77 22.55 -44.27
C VAL A 343 58.71 21.62 -45.48
N ARG A 344 58.09 22.06 -46.58
CA ARG A 344 58.64 22.07 -47.95
C ARG A 344 57.65 22.57 -48.98
#